data_AF-A0A2N3EJP1-F1
#
_entry.id   AF-A0A2N3EJP1-F1
#
_cell.length_a   1.000
_cell.length_b   1.000
_cell.length_c   1.000
_cell.angle_alpha   90.00
_cell.angle_beta   90.00
_cell.angle_gamma   90.00
#
_symmetry.space_group_name_H-M   'P 1'
#
loop_
_entity.id
_entity.type
_entity.pdbx_description
1 polymer ?
#
loop_
_entity_poly.entity_id
_entity_poly.type
_entity_poly.pdbx_seq_one_letter_code
_entity_poly.pdbx_strand_id
1 'polypeptide(L)' 'ASHADAAPLGILGFTRLAKLARTLGLAPYALGGVASGTQIRRLQGSGAAGMAGVTLLSP' A
#
# COMPACT_ATOMS: atom_id res chain seq x y z
N ALA A 1 3.28 1.89 14.40
CA ALA A 1 2.60 1.04 13.39
C ALA A 1 1.30 0.54 14.01
N SER A 2 0.15 0.69 13.35
CA SER A 2 -1.16 0.37 13.95
C SER A 2 -1.36 -1.12 14.29
N HIS A 3 -0.52 -2.00 13.75
CA HIS A 3 -0.40 -3.41 14.14
C HIS A 3 1.09 -3.77 14.19
N ALA A 4 1.65 -3.90 15.38
CA ALA A 4 3.09 -4.15 15.57
C ALA A 4 3.50 -5.58 15.20
N ASP A 5 2.61 -6.56 15.41
CA ASP A 5 2.92 -7.98 15.23
C ASP A 5 2.47 -8.55 13.86
N ALA A 6 1.83 -7.75 13.03
CA ALA A 6 1.40 -8.18 11.71
C ALA A 6 2.56 -8.15 10.72
N ALA A 7 2.84 -9.29 10.08
CA ALA A 7 3.87 -9.37 9.05
C ALA A 7 3.51 -8.44 7.87
N PRO A 8 4.45 -7.61 7.39
CA PRO A 8 4.19 -6.72 6.27
C PRO A 8 4.02 -7.53 4.97
N LEU A 9 2.97 -7.22 4.20
CA LEU A 9 2.69 -7.85 2.90
C LEU A 9 3.84 -7.69 1.89
N GLY A 10 4.62 -6.61 2.03
CA GLY A 10 5.70 -6.26 1.12
C GLY A 10 5.23 -5.77 -0.26
N ILE A 11 6.14 -5.17 -1.02
CA ILE A 11 5.79 -4.51 -2.29
C ILE A 11 5.32 -5.50 -3.37
N LEU A 12 5.93 -6.68 -3.44
CA LEU A 12 5.58 -7.70 -4.43
C LEU A 12 4.21 -8.33 -4.12
N GLY A 13 3.96 -8.64 -2.85
CA GLY A 13 2.66 -9.14 -2.39
C GLY A 13 1.55 -8.13 -2.67
N PHE A 14 1.79 -6.86 -2.34
CA PHE A 14 0.86 -5.78 -2.66
C PHE A 14 0.62 -5.64 -4.17
N THR A 15 1.67 -5.66 -4.99
CA THR A 15 1.53 -5.54 -6.45
C THR A 15 0.69 -6.68 -7.04
N ARG A 16 0.86 -7.90 -6.55
CA ARG A 16 0.07 -9.05 -6.98
C ARG A 16 -1.40 -8.89 -6.57
N LEU A 17 -1.66 -8.45 -5.34
CA LEU A 17 -3.01 -8.19 -4.85
C LEU A 17 -3.69 -7.05 -5.64
N ALA A 18 -2.98 -5.97 -5.92
CA ALA A 18 -3.48 -4.84 -6.69
C ALA A 18 -3.89 -5.27 -8.11
N LYS A 19 -3.10 -6.12 -8.76
CA LYS A 19 -3.46 -6.69 -10.07
C LYS A 19 -4.75 -7.52 -9.99
N LEU A 20 -4.89 -8.38 -8.97
CA LEU A 20 -6.10 -9.18 -8.78
C LEU A 20 -7.33 -8.31 -8.49
N ALA A 21 -7.19 -7.30 -7.63
CA ALA A 21 -8.28 -6.36 -7.34
C ALA A 21 -8.77 -5.67 -8.62
N ARG A 22 -7.86 -5.24 -9.50
CA ARG A 22 -8.23 -4.63 -10.78
C ARG A 22 -8.95 -5.61 -11.71
N THR A 23 -8.57 -6.89 -11.73
CA THR A 23 -9.32 -7.89 -12.52
C THR A 23 -10.74 -8.10 -12.01
N LEU A 24 -10.99 -7.77 -10.74
CA LEU A 24 -12.32 -7.79 -10.13
C LEU A 24 -13.07 -6.45 -10.24
N GLY A 25 -12.52 -5.47 -10.96
CA GLY A 25 -13.11 -4.13 -11.10
C GLY A 25 -12.99 -3.27 -9.83
N LEU A 26 -12.17 -3.68 -8.86
CA LEU A 26 -11.96 -2.95 -7.60
C LEU A 26 -10.79 -1.98 -7.73
N ALA A 27 -10.85 -0.88 -6.99
CA ALA A 27 -9.78 0.11 -6.87
C ALA A 27 -8.88 -0.20 -5.66
N PRO A 28 -7.64 -0.68 -5.86
CA PRO A 28 -6.76 -1.05 -4.74
C PRO A 28 -6.13 0.19 -4.09
N TYR A 29 -6.30 0.35 -2.78
CA TYR A 29 -5.63 1.39 -1.99
C TYR A 29 -4.59 0.78 -1.06
N ALA A 30 -3.39 1.36 -1.01
CA ALA A 30 -2.39 0.97 -0.04
C ALA A 30 -2.71 1.63 1.32
N LEU A 31 -2.93 0.81 2.34
CA LEU A 31 -3.20 1.24 3.71
C LEU A 31 -2.06 0.81 4.64
N GLY A 32 -1.45 1.78 5.32
CA GLY A 32 -0.52 1.53 6.42
C GLY A 32 0.94 1.93 6.16
N GLY A 33 1.58 2.45 7.21
CA GLY A 33 3.04 2.49 7.41
C GLY A 33 3.91 3.10 6.31
N VAL A 34 3.35 3.82 5.33
CA VAL A 34 4.15 4.51 4.31
C VAL A 34 4.88 5.66 5.01
N ALA A 35 6.17 5.48 5.22
CA ALA A 35 7.00 6.37 6.04
C ALA A 35 8.08 7.10 5.22
N SER A 36 8.17 6.83 3.91
CA SER A 36 9.20 7.41 3.05
C SER A 36 8.72 7.62 1.61
N GLY A 37 9.17 8.72 0.98
CA GLY A 37 8.87 9.03 -0.42
C GLY A 37 9.35 7.95 -1.41
N THR A 38 10.34 7.15 -1.04
CA THR A 38 10.80 6.01 -1.85
C THR A 38 9.77 4.89 -1.90
N GLN A 39 9.03 4.67 -0.80
CA GLN A 39 7.93 3.70 -0.74
C GLN A 39 6.73 4.18 -1.55
N ILE A 40 6.43 5.49 -1.48
CA ILE A 40 5.37 6.13 -2.29
C ILE A 40 5.62 5.90 -3.78
N ARG A 41 6.84 6.18 -4.27
CA ARG A 41 7.20 5.97 -5.68
C ARG A 41 7.09 4.50 -6.11
N ARG A 42 7.50 3.56 -5.26
CA ARG A 42 7.35 2.12 -5.53
C ARG A 42 5.89 1.69 -5.58
N LEU A 43 5.03 2.28 -4.74
CA LEU A 43 3.59 2.02 -4.73
C LEU A 43 2.88 2.61 -5.95
N GLN A 44 3.28 3.78 -6.45
CA GLN A 44 2.75 4.32 -7.71
C GLN A 44 2.98 3.35 -8.88
N GLY A 45 4.14 2.69 -8.94
CA GLY A 45 4.44 1.68 -9.97
C GLY A 45 3.70 0.34 -9.80
N SER A 46 3.02 0.12 -8.67
CA SER A 46 2.35 -1.16 -8.38
C SER A 46 0.90 -1.24 -8.91
N GLY A 47 0.35 -0.12 -9.41
CA GLY A 47 -1.03 -0.04 -9.90
C GLY A 47 -2.07 0.23 -8.81
N ALA A 48 -1.66 0.80 -7.67
CA ALA A 48 -2.57 1.32 -6.66
C ALA A 48 -3.38 2.50 -7.21
N ALA A 49 -4.66 2.58 -6.85
CA ALA A 49 -5.53 3.74 -7.09
C ALA A 49 -5.20 4.90 -6.14
N GLY A 50 -4.63 4.62 -4.98
CA GLY A 50 -4.19 5.64 -4.03
C GLY A 50 -3.51 5.06 -2.79
N MET A 51 -3.08 5.95 -1.91
CA MET A 51 -2.38 5.64 -0.67
C MET A 51 -3.04 6.38 0.49
N ALA A 52 -3.32 5.66 1.58
CA ALA A 52 -3.80 6.24 2.83
C ALA A 52 -2.85 5.77 3.96
N GLY A 53 -2.10 6.71 4.53
CA GLY A 53 -1.11 6.45 5.56
C GLY A 53 -1.50 7.13 6.87
N VAL A 54 -1.71 6.34 7.93
CA VAL A 54 -1.94 6.88 9.28
C VAL A 54 -0.71 7.65 9.80
N THR A 55 0.50 7.24 9.40
CA THR A 55 1.77 7.93 9.70
C THR A 55 2.00 9.21 8.90
N LEU A 56 1.25 9.48 7.82
CA LEU A 56 1.35 10.76 7.10
C LEU A 56 0.47 11.84 7.76
N LEU A 57 -0.53 11.42 8.54
CA LEU A 57 -1.50 12.27 9.23
C LEU A 57 -1.28 12.34 10.74
N SER A 58 -0.40 11.49 11.29
CA SER A 58 0.04 11.53 12.68
C SER A 58 1.44 12.14 12.72
N PRO A 59 1.70 13.17 13.55
CA PRO A 59 3.03 13.76 13.70
C PRO A 59 4.07 12.76 14.20
#